data_AF-B1FQZ7-F1
#
_entry.id   AF-B1FQZ7-F1
#
_cell.length_a   1.000
_cell.length_b   1.000
_cell.length_c   1.000
_cell.angle_alpha   90.00
_cell.angle_beta   90.00
_cell.angle_gamma   90.00
#
_symmetry.space_group_name_H-M   'P 1'
#
loop_
_entity.id
_entity.type
_entity.pdbx_description
1 polymer ?
#
loop_
_entity_poly.entity_id
_entity_poly.type
_entity_poly.pdbx_seq_one_letter_code
_entity_poly.pdbx_strand_id
1 'polypeptide(L)'
;MPDAGGHISWVESKRRFTEGNDDVRGELPRRMWLAFNHIYRKYGLRGDLRRAHFLGQVFKETGALCSARENGDASYFRKMYESYSESDAAYDFDHKNAWLDRLGFLKGRDRAAYIAQRPGEVRNKAVAGENVQLGDGSRFCGRGLIHLTWRKGYREYGEYRAKNFTSDPNPLLLQNDAEVAADSAGYFWAKASIDKKADRGARDLDVKACFRLVGGAGGLPARQQFFHYAYFILNDASFFPVGNNLRRQEEG
;
A
#
# COMPACT_ATOMS: atom_id res chain seq x y z
N MET A 1 3.21 -20.83 -8.12
CA MET A 1 2.19 -20.71 -7.06
C MET A 1 1.48 -19.39 -7.24
N PRO A 2 0.18 -19.26 -6.95
CA PRO A 2 -0.51 -17.97 -7.04
C PRO A 2 0.13 -16.97 -6.06
N ASP A 3 0.29 -15.72 -6.50
CA ASP A 3 0.87 -14.62 -5.71
C ASP A 3 -0.12 -14.04 -4.67
N ALA A 4 -1.39 -14.41 -4.78
CA ALA A 4 -2.50 -14.02 -3.93
C ALA A 4 -3.34 -15.24 -3.51
N GLY A 5 -3.92 -15.20 -2.32
CA GLY A 5 -4.99 -16.11 -1.88
C GLY A 5 -4.60 -17.56 -1.56
N GLY A 6 -3.45 -18.07 -1.99
CA GLY A 6 -3.13 -19.50 -1.91
C GLY A 6 -3.02 -20.12 -0.51
N HIS A 7 -2.99 -19.33 0.58
CA HIS A 7 -2.63 -19.83 1.92
C HIS A 7 -3.41 -19.19 3.08
N ILE A 8 -4.53 -18.49 2.83
CA ILE A 8 -5.30 -17.82 3.90
C ILE A 8 -6.62 -18.54 4.10
N SER A 9 -6.79 -19.34 5.15
CA SER A 9 -8.07 -20.03 5.41
C SER A 9 -9.23 -19.05 5.51
N TRP A 10 -10.44 -19.51 5.22
CA TRP A 10 -11.65 -18.70 5.40
C TRP A 10 -11.77 -18.13 6.80
N VAL A 11 -11.46 -18.95 7.81
CA VAL A 11 -11.46 -18.55 9.23
C VAL A 11 -10.51 -17.37 9.45
N GLU A 12 -9.28 -17.45 8.93
CA GLU A 12 -8.30 -16.38 9.07
C GLU A 12 -8.70 -15.12 8.29
N SER A 13 -9.20 -15.28 7.06
CA SER A 13 -9.67 -14.15 6.25
C SER A 13 -10.82 -13.40 6.93
N LYS A 14 -11.82 -14.14 7.43
CA LYS A 14 -12.95 -13.59 8.19
C LYS A 14 -12.47 -12.90 9.46
N ARG A 15 -11.58 -13.53 10.23
CA ARG A 15 -10.99 -12.95 11.45
C ARG A 15 -10.32 -11.61 11.17
N ARG A 16 -9.49 -11.51 10.13
CA ARG A 16 -8.84 -10.23 9.76
C ARG A 16 -9.83 -9.14 9.40
N PHE A 17 -10.90 -9.48 8.70
CA PHE A 17 -11.97 -8.54 8.35
C PHE A 17 -12.75 -8.04 9.57
N THR A 18 -13.05 -8.92 10.54
CA THR A 18 -13.91 -8.62 11.70
C THR A 18 -13.14 -8.16 12.93
N GLU A 19 -12.10 -8.89 13.30
CA GLU A 19 -11.34 -8.75 14.54
C GLU A 19 -9.96 -8.11 14.33
N GLY A 20 -9.53 -7.89 13.09
CA GLY A 20 -8.24 -7.30 12.77
C GLY A 20 -7.08 -8.29 12.83
N ASN A 21 -5.85 -7.78 12.89
CA ASN A 21 -4.63 -8.58 13.02
C ASN A 21 -3.73 -7.94 14.08
N ASP A 22 -3.07 -8.78 14.87
CA ASP A 22 -2.10 -8.37 15.88
C ASP A 22 -1.18 -9.57 16.14
N ASP A 23 -0.33 -9.87 15.16
CA ASP A 23 0.63 -10.96 15.23
C ASP A 23 1.97 -10.54 14.63
N VAL A 24 2.94 -11.47 14.61
CA VAL A 24 4.29 -11.21 14.09
C VAL A 24 4.34 -10.75 12.63
N ARG A 25 3.24 -10.91 11.88
CA ARG A 25 3.13 -10.51 10.47
C ARG A 25 2.64 -9.07 10.32
N GLY A 26 2.01 -8.49 11.33
CA GLY A 26 1.65 -7.07 11.37
C GLY A 26 0.39 -6.75 12.19
N GLU A 27 -0.02 -5.48 12.12
CA GLU A 27 -1.15 -4.93 12.88
C GLU A 27 -2.19 -4.31 11.95
N LEU A 28 -3.46 -4.69 12.13
CA LEU A 28 -4.61 -4.15 11.41
C LEU A 28 -5.78 -3.95 12.39
N PRO A 29 -6.48 -2.80 12.36
CA PRO A 29 -7.53 -2.54 13.33
C PRO A 29 -8.77 -3.38 13.06
N ARG A 30 -9.55 -3.60 14.13
CA ARG A 30 -10.78 -4.40 14.10
C ARG A 30 -11.87 -3.71 13.28
N ARG A 31 -12.91 -4.45 12.92
CA ARG A 31 -14.14 -3.95 12.28
C ARG A 31 -13.92 -3.31 10.89
N MET A 32 -12.93 -3.78 10.15
CA MET A 32 -12.62 -3.25 8.82
C MET A 32 -13.79 -3.41 7.83
N TRP A 33 -14.60 -4.47 7.98
CA TRP A 33 -15.84 -4.67 7.21
C TRP A 33 -16.81 -3.48 7.29
N LEU A 34 -16.94 -2.85 8.47
CA LEU A 34 -17.83 -1.70 8.68
C LEU A 34 -17.25 -0.44 8.03
N ALA A 35 -15.95 -0.21 8.23
CA ALA A 35 -15.25 0.92 7.62
C ALA A 35 -15.31 0.87 6.08
N PHE A 36 -15.16 -0.32 5.48
CA PHE A 36 -15.38 -0.51 4.03
C PHE A 36 -16.78 -0.07 3.58
N ASN A 37 -17.83 -0.45 4.31
CA ASN A 37 -19.20 -0.05 3.97
C ASN A 37 -19.37 1.48 3.98
N HIS A 38 -18.76 2.17 4.94
CA HIS A 38 -18.79 3.63 5.00
C HIS A 38 -18.04 4.28 3.84
N ILE A 39 -16.82 3.83 3.55
CA ILE A 39 -16.02 4.43 2.47
C ILE A 39 -16.61 4.13 1.08
N TYR A 40 -17.28 2.98 0.89
CA TYR A 40 -17.96 2.70 -0.37
C TYR A 40 -19.05 3.71 -0.67
N ARG A 41 -19.79 4.12 0.36
CA ARG A 41 -20.80 5.17 0.25
C ARG A 41 -20.17 6.54 0.06
N LYS A 42 -19.20 6.90 0.90
CA LYS A 42 -18.57 8.23 0.93
C LYS A 42 -17.84 8.56 -0.37
N TYR A 43 -17.07 7.62 -0.92
CA TYR A 43 -16.24 7.85 -2.11
C TYR A 43 -16.84 7.30 -3.41
N GLY A 44 -18.09 6.85 -3.38
CA GLY A 44 -18.77 6.38 -4.59
C GLY A 44 -18.13 5.14 -5.21
N LEU A 45 -17.59 4.23 -4.39
CA LEU A 45 -17.17 2.89 -4.83
C LEU A 45 -18.42 2.00 -4.98
N ARG A 46 -19.27 2.42 -5.92
CA ARG A 46 -20.53 1.76 -6.30
C ARG A 46 -20.23 0.68 -7.33
N GLY A 47 -21.01 -0.39 -7.27
CA GLY A 47 -20.83 -1.56 -8.12
C GLY A 47 -19.70 -2.47 -7.65
N ASP A 48 -19.81 -3.70 -8.12
CA ASP A 48 -18.81 -4.76 -8.05
C ASP A 48 -17.45 -4.33 -8.62
N LEU A 49 -17.42 -3.66 -9.78
CA LEU A 49 -16.20 -3.37 -10.52
C LEU A 49 -15.26 -2.42 -9.77
N ARG A 50 -15.77 -1.27 -9.31
CA ARG A 50 -14.99 -0.30 -8.54
C ARG A 50 -14.50 -0.89 -7.21
N ARG A 51 -15.37 -1.66 -6.53
CA ARG A 51 -15.03 -2.33 -5.26
C ARG A 51 -13.95 -3.38 -5.45
N ALA A 52 -14.04 -4.19 -6.51
CA ALA A 52 -13.04 -5.19 -6.82
C ALA A 52 -11.68 -4.56 -7.16
N HIS A 53 -11.66 -3.48 -7.95
CA HIS A 53 -10.43 -2.73 -8.24
C HIS A 53 -9.82 -2.15 -6.96
N PHE A 54 -10.63 -1.54 -6.10
CA PHE A 54 -10.18 -0.99 -4.83
C PHE A 54 -9.61 -2.08 -3.90
N LEU A 55 -10.35 -3.18 -3.70
CA LEU A 55 -9.92 -4.31 -2.87
C LEU A 55 -8.65 -4.98 -3.42
N GLY A 56 -8.52 -5.12 -4.74
CA GLY A 56 -7.32 -5.67 -5.37
C GLY A 56 -6.05 -4.90 -5.01
N GLN A 57 -6.15 -3.57 -4.89
CA GLN A 57 -5.04 -2.74 -4.42
C GLN A 57 -4.83 -2.91 -2.91
N VAL A 58 -5.88 -2.74 -2.11
CA VAL A 58 -5.83 -2.82 -0.65
C VAL A 58 -5.25 -4.16 -0.17
N PHE A 59 -5.72 -5.28 -0.72
CA PHE A 59 -5.22 -6.59 -0.33
C PHE A 59 -3.76 -6.79 -0.69
N LYS A 60 -3.28 -6.21 -1.79
CA LYS A 60 -1.84 -6.28 -2.06
C LYS A 60 -1.04 -5.43 -1.07
N GLU A 61 -1.45 -4.18 -0.84
CA GLU A 61 -0.72 -3.26 0.05
C GLU A 61 -0.64 -3.78 1.49
N THR A 62 -1.72 -4.38 1.98
CA THR A 62 -1.86 -4.78 3.38
C THR A 62 -1.47 -6.23 3.66
N GLY A 63 -1.07 -7.00 2.64
CA GLY A 63 -0.86 -8.44 2.79
C GLY A 63 -2.16 -9.20 3.10
N ALA A 64 -3.24 -8.85 2.40
CA ALA A 64 -4.61 -9.29 2.63
C ALA A 64 -5.06 -9.00 4.06
N LEU A 65 -5.09 -7.71 4.41
CA LEU A 65 -5.52 -7.18 5.70
C LEU A 65 -4.68 -7.71 6.88
N CYS A 66 -3.37 -7.85 6.67
CA CYS A 66 -2.43 -8.29 7.70
C CYS A 66 -1.80 -7.10 8.43
N SER A 67 -1.42 -6.04 7.71
CA SER A 67 -0.83 -4.83 8.27
C SER A 67 -1.38 -3.58 7.59
N ALA A 68 -1.63 -2.52 8.35
CA ALA A 68 -1.90 -1.18 7.84
C ALA A 68 -0.67 -0.26 7.94
N ARG A 69 0.52 -0.81 8.20
CA ARG A 69 1.78 -0.08 8.30
C ARG A 69 2.82 -0.73 7.38
N GLU A 70 3.57 0.11 6.67
CA GLU A 70 4.74 -0.32 5.91
C GLU A 70 5.75 -1.02 6.84
N ASN A 71 6.33 -2.12 6.35
CA ASN A 71 7.36 -2.84 7.09
C ASN A 71 8.72 -2.17 6.91
N GLY A 72 9.42 -1.96 8.02
CA GLY A 72 10.74 -1.35 8.05
C GLY A 72 11.20 -1.09 9.47
N ASP A 73 12.50 -1.07 9.67
CA ASP A 73 13.12 -0.58 10.91
C ASP A 73 13.40 0.92 10.83
N ALA A 74 13.89 1.51 11.92
CA ALA A 74 14.23 2.93 11.97
C ALA A 74 15.32 3.30 10.94
N SER A 75 16.25 2.39 10.64
CA SER A 75 17.33 2.63 9.67
C SER A 75 16.76 2.72 8.25
N TYR A 76 15.90 1.78 7.87
CA TYR A 76 15.17 1.77 6.61
C TYR A 76 14.37 3.06 6.43
N PHE A 77 13.54 3.43 7.42
CA PHE A 77 12.71 4.62 7.29
C PHE A 77 13.53 5.91 7.23
N ARG A 78 14.60 6.03 8.03
CA ARG A 78 15.53 7.15 7.88
C ARG A 78 16.11 7.21 6.47
N LYS A 79 16.64 6.10 5.98
CA LYS A 79 17.33 6.00 4.68
C LYS A 79 16.41 6.22 3.48
N MET A 80 15.12 5.89 3.59
CA MET A 80 14.16 6.00 2.49
C MET A 80 13.33 7.27 2.53
N TYR A 81 13.07 7.83 3.73
CA TYR A 81 12.10 8.90 3.93
C TYR A 81 12.64 10.18 4.59
N GLU A 82 13.92 10.24 4.97
CA GLU A 82 14.43 11.38 5.74
C GLU A 82 15.85 11.80 5.33
N SER A 83 16.83 10.92 5.52
CA SER A 83 18.25 11.23 5.30
C SER A 83 19.06 9.99 4.93
N TYR A 84 20.02 10.16 4.04
CA TYR A 84 20.91 9.09 3.57
C TYR A 84 22.32 9.66 3.36
N SER A 85 23.32 9.17 4.09
CA SER A 85 24.70 9.66 3.96
C SER A 85 25.47 8.96 2.84
N GLU A 86 26.62 9.51 2.46
CA GLU A 86 27.57 8.82 1.58
C GLU A 86 28.09 7.51 2.20
N SER A 87 28.26 7.48 3.53
CA SER A 87 28.63 6.26 4.24
C SER A 87 27.53 5.20 4.21
N ASP A 88 26.26 5.60 4.32
CA ASP A 88 25.11 4.70 4.13
C ASP A 88 25.09 4.15 2.71
N ALA A 89 25.36 5.01 1.71
CA ALA A 89 25.41 4.63 0.31
C ALA A 89 26.54 3.63 0.02
N ALA A 90 27.74 3.88 0.53
CA ALA A 90 28.87 2.96 0.41
C ALA A 90 28.54 1.61 1.05
N TYR A 91 28.04 1.63 2.29
CA TYR A 91 27.67 0.41 3.00
C TYR A 91 26.60 -0.40 2.27
N ASP A 92 25.49 0.23 1.85
CA ASP A 92 24.41 -0.49 1.17
C ASP A 92 24.84 -0.96 -0.24
N PHE A 93 25.72 -0.23 -0.94
CA PHE A 93 26.27 -0.71 -2.22
C PHE A 93 27.07 -2.00 -2.03
N ASP A 94 27.89 -2.06 -0.98
CA ASP A 94 28.79 -3.18 -0.72
C ASP A 94 28.07 -4.40 -0.10
N HIS A 95 27.01 -4.17 0.68
CA HIS A 95 26.32 -5.24 1.44
C HIS A 95 24.91 -5.57 0.94
N LYS A 96 24.29 -4.71 0.13
CA LYS A 96 22.90 -4.86 -0.37
C LYS A 96 22.79 -4.67 -1.88
N ASN A 97 23.88 -4.91 -2.62
CA ASN A 97 23.97 -4.67 -4.05
C ASN A 97 22.80 -5.28 -4.86
N ALA A 98 22.53 -6.58 -4.66
CA ALA A 98 21.46 -7.29 -5.37
C ALA A 98 20.06 -6.71 -5.09
N TRP A 99 19.84 -6.18 -3.88
CA TRP A 99 18.59 -5.52 -3.53
C TRP A 99 18.48 -4.14 -4.20
N LEU A 100 19.56 -3.37 -4.23
CA LEU A 100 19.62 -2.08 -4.91
C LEU A 100 19.39 -2.22 -6.42
N ASP A 101 20.00 -3.23 -7.04
CA ASP A 101 19.83 -3.52 -8.47
C ASP A 101 18.38 -3.91 -8.80
N ARG A 102 17.78 -4.80 -8.00
CA ARG A 102 16.37 -5.19 -8.15
C ARG A 102 15.41 -4.01 -8.09
N LEU A 103 15.69 -3.03 -7.23
CA LEU A 103 14.88 -1.81 -7.11
C LEU A 103 15.21 -0.77 -8.19
N GLY A 104 16.18 -1.04 -9.06
CA GLY A 104 16.62 -0.15 -10.13
C GLY A 104 17.48 1.02 -9.63
N PHE A 105 17.92 1.00 -8.37
CA PHE A 105 18.77 2.05 -7.83
C PHE A 105 20.19 2.00 -8.40
N LEU A 106 20.65 0.90 -8.97
CA LEU A 106 21.98 0.84 -9.62
C LEU A 106 21.94 1.06 -11.13
N LYS A 107 20.75 1.30 -11.70
CA LYS A 107 20.59 1.39 -13.15
C LYS A 107 21.43 2.54 -13.73
N GLY A 108 22.47 2.20 -14.49
CA GLY A 108 23.39 3.15 -15.10
C GLY A 108 24.36 3.81 -14.13
N ARG A 109 24.61 3.22 -12.96
CA ARG A 109 25.48 3.78 -11.92
C ARG A 109 26.51 2.76 -11.47
N ASP A 110 27.78 3.18 -11.43
CA ASP A 110 28.80 2.48 -10.67
C ASP A 110 28.75 2.89 -9.19
N ARG A 111 29.67 2.35 -8.39
CA ARG A 111 29.75 2.63 -6.96
C ARG A 111 29.95 4.12 -6.65
N ALA A 112 30.86 4.78 -7.37
CA ALA A 112 31.19 6.18 -7.13
C ALA A 112 29.99 7.09 -7.46
N ALA A 113 29.34 6.85 -8.60
CA ALA A 113 28.15 7.56 -9.02
C ALA A 113 26.99 7.33 -8.05
N TYR A 114 26.76 6.10 -7.56
CA TYR A 114 25.72 5.81 -6.57
C TYR A 114 25.94 6.57 -5.26
N ILE A 115 27.18 6.55 -4.72
CA ILE A 115 27.53 7.24 -3.47
C ILE A 115 27.33 8.75 -3.60
N ALA A 116 27.75 9.35 -4.72
CA ALA A 116 27.62 10.79 -4.94
C ALA A 116 26.17 11.25 -5.15
N GLN A 117 25.32 10.44 -5.81
CA GLN A 117 23.99 10.87 -6.23
C GLN A 117 22.89 10.53 -5.22
N ARG A 118 22.95 9.34 -4.61
CA ARG A 118 21.84 8.81 -3.81
C ARG A 118 21.48 9.67 -2.58
N PRO A 119 22.44 10.21 -1.81
CA PRO A 119 22.15 11.15 -0.72
C PRO A 119 21.30 12.34 -1.16
N GLY A 120 21.66 12.96 -2.30
CA GLY A 120 20.93 14.08 -2.87
C GLY A 120 19.51 13.71 -3.31
N GLU A 121 19.32 12.54 -3.92
CA GLU A 121 17.99 12.03 -4.29
C GLU A 121 17.08 11.85 -3.08
N VAL A 122 17.58 11.24 -2.01
CA VAL A 122 16.80 11.02 -0.79
C VAL A 122 16.45 12.36 -0.14
N ARG A 123 17.42 13.28 -0.04
CA ARG A 123 17.18 14.63 0.49
C ARG A 123 16.12 15.38 -0.32
N ASN A 124 16.21 15.35 -1.64
CA ASN A 124 15.24 16.03 -2.52
C ASN A 124 13.82 15.46 -2.33
N LYS A 125 13.69 14.14 -2.18
CA LYS A 125 12.41 13.50 -1.87
C LYS A 125 11.89 13.88 -0.48
N ALA A 126 12.76 13.88 0.54
CA ALA A 126 12.41 14.24 1.90
C ALA A 126 11.91 15.70 1.99
N VAL A 127 12.58 16.63 1.31
CA VAL A 127 12.14 18.03 1.21
C VAL A 127 10.79 18.13 0.48
N ALA A 128 10.62 17.46 -0.66
CA ALA A 128 9.36 17.47 -1.41
C ALA A 128 8.18 16.85 -0.63
N GLY A 129 8.47 15.89 0.25
CA GLY A 129 7.54 15.24 1.16
C GLY A 129 7.38 15.92 2.53
N GLU A 130 8.10 17.02 2.78
CA GLU A 130 8.11 17.75 4.06
C GLU A 130 8.66 16.94 5.27
N ASN A 131 9.38 15.84 5.02
CA ASN A 131 10.08 15.07 6.05
C ASN A 131 11.47 15.68 6.32
N VAL A 132 11.50 16.86 6.95
CA VAL A 132 12.73 17.63 7.17
C VAL A 132 13.15 17.70 8.63
N GLN A 133 12.37 17.11 9.54
CA GLN A 133 12.69 17.04 10.96
C GLN A 133 13.21 15.66 11.34
N LEU A 134 14.07 15.61 12.37
CA LEU A 134 14.60 14.36 12.88
C LEU A 134 13.46 13.41 13.29
N GLY A 135 13.52 12.18 12.78
CA GLY A 135 12.54 11.12 13.04
C GLY A 135 11.30 11.16 12.15
N ASP A 136 11.20 12.10 11.21
CA ASP A 136 10.09 12.17 10.25
C ASP A 136 9.98 10.93 9.37
N GLY A 137 11.09 10.24 9.09
CA GLY A 137 11.07 9.02 8.29
C GLY A 137 10.16 7.96 8.92
N SER A 138 10.36 7.66 10.21
CA SER A 138 9.53 6.68 10.94
C SER A 138 8.16 7.25 11.31
N ARG A 139 8.08 8.54 11.62
CA ARG A 139 6.83 9.20 12.00
C ARG A 139 5.84 9.25 10.84
N PHE A 140 6.31 9.41 9.60
CA PHE A 140 5.48 9.52 8.39
C PHE A 140 5.77 8.44 7.35
N CYS A 141 6.08 7.22 7.80
CA CYS A 141 6.13 6.05 6.93
C CYS A 141 4.75 5.69 6.36
N GLY A 142 4.68 4.70 5.46
CA GLY A 142 3.42 4.24 4.90
C GLY A 142 2.43 3.76 5.96
N ARG A 143 1.24 4.36 6.04
CA ARG A 143 0.12 3.89 6.89
C ARG A 143 -1.24 3.99 6.21
N GLY A 144 -2.17 3.12 6.62
CA GLY A 144 -3.51 2.99 6.04
C GLY A 144 -3.56 1.99 4.88
N LEU A 145 -4.75 1.74 4.33
CA LEU A 145 -4.96 0.61 3.42
C LEU A 145 -4.32 0.75 2.04
N ILE A 146 -4.00 1.98 1.62
CA ILE A 146 -3.24 2.30 0.38
C ILE A 146 -2.01 3.18 0.72
N HIS A 147 -1.53 3.10 1.96
CA HIS A 147 -0.36 3.83 2.48
C HIS A 147 -0.26 5.32 2.08
N LEU A 148 -0.75 6.20 2.97
CA LEU A 148 -0.26 7.57 3.01
C LEU A 148 1.19 7.59 3.49
N THR A 149 2.02 8.38 2.83
CA THR A 149 3.45 8.55 3.12
C THR A 149 3.81 10.03 3.18
N TRP A 150 4.93 10.32 3.84
CA TRP A 150 5.48 11.67 4.02
C TRP A 150 4.61 12.61 4.86
N ARG A 151 5.23 13.54 5.60
CA ARG A 151 4.51 14.55 6.40
C ARG A 151 3.49 15.30 5.56
N LYS A 152 3.85 15.64 4.32
CA LYS A 152 2.97 16.28 3.34
C LYS A 152 1.68 15.49 3.11
N GLY A 153 1.77 14.17 2.90
CA GLY A 153 0.59 13.34 2.66
C GLY A 153 -0.35 13.28 3.87
N TYR A 154 0.22 13.20 5.07
CA TYR A 154 -0.53 13.23 6.33
C TYR A 154 -1.19 14.60 6.56
N ARG A 155 -0.48 15.69 6.26
CA ARG A 155 -0.99 17.07 6.35
C ARG A 155 -2.16 17.30 5.41
N GLU A 156 -2.01 16.98 4.12
CA GLU A 156 -3.06 17.16 3.10
C GLU A 156 -4.32 16.34 3.42
N TYR A 157 -4.16 15.10 3.91
CA TYR A 157 -5.29 14.31 4.39
C TYR A 157 -5.94 14.94 5.62
N GLY A 158 -5.15 15.49 6.54
CA GLY A 158 -5.64 16.21 7.70
C GLY A 158 -6.45 17.46 7.37
N GLU A 159 -5.99 18.24 6.38
CA GLU A 159 -6.73 19.39 5.84
C GLU A 159 -8.09 18.95 5.28
N TYR A 160 -8.12 17.89 4.46
CA TYR A 160 -9.36 17.33 3.93
C TYR A 160 -10.34 16.84 5.01
N ARG A 161 -9.82 16.32 6.14
CA ARG A 161 -10.64 15.83 7.26
C ARG A 161 -10.92 16.87 8.34
N ALA A 162 -10.34 18.07 8.23
CA ALA A 162 -10.29 19.05 9.31
C ALA A 162 -9.81 18.41 10.64
N LYS A 163 -8.78 17.57 10.58
CA LYS A 163 -8.20 16.85 11.72
C LYS A 163 -6.68 16.80 11.62
N ASN A 164 -5.98 16.91 12.74
CA ASN A 164 -4.52 16.82 12.77
C ASN A 164 -4.06 15.35 12.69
N PHE A 165 -3.19 15.03 11.73
CA PHE A 165 -2.46 13.76 11.63
C PHE A 165 -0.94 13.92 11.63
N THR A 166 -0.41 15.10 11.95
CA THR A 166 1.02 15.41 11.93
C THR A 166 1.67 15.56 13.30
N SER A 167 0.85 15.66 14.34
CA SER A 167 1.28 15.75 15.74
C SER A 167 1.06 14.43 16.44
N ASP A 168 2.09 13.92 17.12
CA ASP A 168 2.01 12.65 17.84
C ASP A 168 0.93 12.68 18.95
N PRO A 169 0.18 11.58 19.19
CA PRO A 169 0.26 10.27 18.53
C PRO A 169 -0.62 10.14 17.27
N ASN A 170 -1.19 11.24 16.76
CA ASN A 170 -2.22 11.19 15.72
C ASN A 170 -1.82 10.48 14.40
N PRO A 171 -0.56 10.49 13.91
CA PRO A 171 -0.16 9.68 12.77
C PRO A 171 -0.54 8.19 12.91
N LEU A 172 -0.54 7.66 14.14
CA LEU A 172 -0.86 6.26 14.42
C LEU A 172 -2.33 5.92 14.18
N LEU A 173 -3.23 6.91 14.13
CA LEU A 173 -4.64 6.67 13.81
C LEU A 173 -4.81 6.04 12.42
N LEU A 174 -3.91 6.32 11.47
CA LEU A 174 -3.94 5.74 10.13
C LEU A 174 -3.70 4.23 10.10
N GLN A 175 -3.12 3.66 11.16
CA GLN A 175 -2.93 2.22 11.32
C GLN A 175 -3.75 1.60 12.45
N ASN A 176 -4.21 2.39 13.43
CA ASN A 176 -4.88 1.85 14.63
C ASN A 176 -6.40 2.10 14.66
N ASP A 177 -6.93 2.94 13.77
CA ASP A 177 -8.36 3.21 13.66
C ASP A 177 -8.86 2.78 12.27
N ALA A 178 -9.83 1.85 12.24
CA ALA A 178 -10.32 1.28 10.99
C ALA A 178 -11.01 2.29 10.08
N GLU A 179 -11.77 3.23 10.64
CA GLU A 179 -12.43 4.28 9.87
C GLU A 179 -11.40 5.23 9.27
N VAL A 180 -10.39 5.65 10.04
CA VAL A 180 -9.31 6.52 9.53
C VAL A 180 -8.46 5.79 8.48
N ALA A 181 -8.09 4.54 8.72
CA ALA A 181 -7.31 3.73 7.79
C ALA A 181 -8.04 3.52 6.45
N ALA A 182 -9.33 3.18 6.49
CA ALA A 182 -10.13 3.03 5.28
C ALA A 182 -10.40 4.40 4.60
N ASP A 183 -10.73 5.43 5.38
CA ASP A 183 -11.07 6.75 4.85
C ASP A 183 -9.88 7.41 4.13
N SER A 184 -8.66 7.22 4.64
CA SER A 184 -7.44 7.69 3.97
C SER A 184 -7.21 7.03 2.60
N ALA A 185 -7.51 5.73 2.48
CA ALA A 185 -7.44 5.02 1.21
C ALA A 185 -8.52 5.48 0.23
N GLY A 186 -9.74 5.72 0.72
CA GLY A 186 -10.83 6.30 -0.08
C GLY A 186 -10.51 7.73 -0.54
N TYR A 187 -9.94 8.56 0.33
CA TYR A 187 -9.45 9.90 0.00
C TYR A 187 -8.41 9.85 -1.12
N PHE A 188 -7.39 9.00 -0.98
CA PHE A 188 -6.38 8.83 -2.02
C PHE A 188 -7.00 8.38 -3.35
N TRP A 189 -7.91 7.40 -3.31
CA TRP A 189 -8.62 6.91 -4.48
C TRP A 189 -9.35 8.01 -5.25
N ALA A 190 -10.10 8.84 -4.53
CA ALA A 190 -10.83 9.96 -5.11
C ALA A 190 -9.88 11.06 -5.62
N LYS A 191 -8.88 11.45 -4.82
CA LYS A 191 -7.87 12.45 -5.19
C LYS A 191 -7.13 12.09 -6.48
N ALA A 192 -6.77 10.82 -6.63
CA ALA A 192 -6.08 10.33 -7.83
C ALA A 192 -7.02 9.97 -9.00
N SER A 193 -8.35 10.16 -8.86
CA SER A 193 -9.36 9.84 -9.87
C SER A 193 -9.22 8.41 -10.43
N ILE A 194 -8.99 7.44 -9.55
CA ILE A 194 -8.70 6.05 -9.96
C ILE A 194 -9.96 5.37 -10.51
N ASP A 195 -11.14 5.82 -10.10
CA ASP A 195 -12.44 5.39 -10.63
C ASP A 195 -12.51 5.50 -12.17
N LYS A 196 -11.96 6.58 -12.76
CA LYS A 196 -11.88 6.74 -14.23
C LYS A 196 -11.09 5.64 -14.95
N LYS A 197 -10.21 4.94 -14.23
CA LYS A 197 -9.49 3.77 -14.75
C LYS A 197 -10.26 2.49 -14.44
N ALA A 198 -10.80 2.36 -13.23
CA ALA A 198 -11.60 1.22 -12.81
C ALA A 198 -12.84 1.01 -13.71
N ASP A 199 -13.50 2.09 -14.11
CA ASP A 199 -14.72 2.06 -14.94
C ASP A 199 -14.50 1.56 -16.37
N ARG A 200 -13.25 1.37 -16.80
CA ARG A 200 -12.92 0.90 -18.16
C ARG A 200 -13.15 -0.59 -18.36
N GLY A 201 -13.21 -1.36 -17.27
CA GLY A 201 -13.50 -2.79 -17.33
C GLY A 201 -12.74 -3.62 -16.31
N ALA A 202 -12.89 -4.94 -16.45
CA ALA A 202 -12.41 -5.96 -15.53
C ALA A 202 -11.18 -6.72 -16.04
N ARG A 203 -10.44 -6.19 -17.02
CA ARG A 203 -9.26 -6.87 -17.56
C ARG A 203 -8.01 -6.51 -16.78
N ASP A 204 -6.99 -7.35 -16.91
CA ASP A 204 -5.66 -7.13 -16.35
C ASP A 204 -5.03 -5.78 -16.70
N LEU A 205 -5.34 -5.23 -17.89
CA LEU A 205 -4.89 -3.91 -18.31
C LEU A 205 -5.57 -2.77 -17.54
N ASP A 206 -6.82 -2.97 -17.12
CA ASP A 206 -7.58 -2.01 -16.33
C ASP A 206 -7.05 -1.99 -14.89
N VAL A 207 -6.78 -3.18 -14.32
CA VAL A 207 -6.11 -3.32 -13.01
C VAL A 207 -4.74 -2.65 -13.03
N LYS A 208 -3.96 -2.86 -14.11
CA LYS A 208 -2.65 -2.21 -14.31
C LYS A 208 -2.77 -0.69 -14.40
N ALA A 209 -3.85 -0.16 -14.99
CA ALA A 209 -4.09 1.26 -15.05
C ALA A 209 -4.37 1.86 -13.67
N CYS A 210 -5.16 1.20 -12.83
CA CYS A 210 -5.38 1.58 -11.43
C CYS A 210 -4.07 1.51 -10.62
N PHE A 211 -3.33 0.42 -10.74
CA PHE A 211 -2.05 0.19 -10.06
C PHE A 211 -1.02 1.29 -10.31
N ARG A 212 -0.93 1.81 -11.54
CA ARG A 212 -0.03 2.92 -11.88
C ARG A 212 -0.33 4.20 -11.08
N LEU A 213 -1.61 4.44 -10.74
CA LEU A 213 -2.01 5.60 -9.95
C LEU A 213 -1.80 5.39 -8.45
N VAL A 214 -1.83 4.14 -7.98
CA VAL A 214 -1.50 3.76 -6.60
C VAL A 214 0.01 3.82 -6.30
N GLY A 215 0.85 3.94 -7.31
CA GLY A 215 2.30 4.15 -7.16
C GLY A 215 3.15 3.23 -8.04
N GLY A 216 2.57 2.17 -8.61
CA GLY A 216 3.25 1.35 -9.61
C GLY A 216 4.43 0.51 -9.11
N ALA A 217 4.65 0.42 -7.78
CA ALA A 217 5.78 -0.28 -7.19
C ALA A 217 5.45 -1.77 -6.94
N GLY A 218 5.85 -2.64 -7.87
CA GLY A 218 5.78 -4.11 -7.73
C GLY A 218 4.39 -4.72 -7.49
N GLY A 219 4.31 -6.05 -7.52
CA GLY A 219 3.11 -6.77 -7.07
C GLY A 219 1.88 -6.73 -7.99
N LEU A 220 2.02 -6.31 -9.26
CA LEU A 220 0.93 -6.31 -10.23
C LEU A 220 0.23 -7.67 -10.38
N PRO A 221 0.95 -8.82 -10.50
CA PRO A 221 0.29 -10.13 -10.60
C PRO A 221 -0.65 -10.44 -9.43
N ALA A 222 -0.21 -10.16 -8.19
CA ALA A 222 -1.03 -10.33 -7.01
C ALA A 222 -2.26 -9.42 -7.00
N ARG A 223 -2.13 -8.16 -7.45
CA ARG A 223 -3.26 -7.22 -7.57
C ARG A 223 -4.30 -7.71 -8.58
N GLN A 224 -3.85 -8.26 -9.71
CA GLN A 224 -4.73 -8.86 -10.72
C GLN A 224 -5.46 -10.08 -10.16
N GLN A 225 -4.74 -10.96 -9.46
CA GLN A 225 -5.37 -12.13 -8.82
C GLN A 225 -6.38 -11.71 -7.74
N PHE A 226 -6.03 -10.80 -6.82
CA PHE A 226 -6.97 -10.27 -5.83
C PHE A 226 -8.19 -9.59 -6.46
N PHE A 227 -7.99 -8.82 -7.54
CA PHE A 227 -9.09 -8.24 -8.30
C PHE A 227 -10.04 -9.33 -8.81
N HIS A 228 -9.52 -10.37 -9.47
CA HIS A 228 -10.36 -11.44 -10.03
C HIS A 228 -11.13 -12.21 -8.95
N TYR A 229 -10.51 -12.49 -7.79
CA TYR A 229 -11.21 -13.06 -6.64
C TYR A 229 -12.34 -12.16 -6.13
N ALA A 230 -12.05 -10.88 -5.91
CA ALA A 230 -13.04 -9.93 -5.41
C ALA A 230 -14.18 -9.72 -6.41
N TYR A 231 -13.85 -9.58 -7.70
CA TYR A 231 -14.83 -9.37 -8.77
C TYR A 231 -15.73 -10.58 -8.96
N PHE A 232 -15.18 -11.79 -8.94
CA PHE A 232 -15.96 -13.03 -8.99
C PHE A 232 -17.03 -13.08 -7.88
N ILE A 233 -16.63 -12.78 -6.64
CA ILE A 233 -17.55 -12.80 -5.49
C ILE A 233 -18.57 -11.66 -5.57
N LEU A 234 -18.14 -10.44 -5.90
CA LEU A 234 -18.99 -9.25 -5.86
C LEU A 234 -19.96 -9.13 -7.04
N ASN A 235 -19.62 -9.72 -8.19
CA ASN A 235 -20.46 -9.75 -9.39
C ASN A 235 -21.36 -11.00 -9.47
N ASP A 236 -21.35 -11.86 -8.44
CA ASP A 236 -22.14 -13.10 -8.41
C ASP A 236 -21.96 -13.97 -9.67
N ALA A 237 -20.70 -14.05 -10.14
CA ALA A 237 -20.39 -14.76 -11.36
C ALA A 237 -20.52 -16.28 -11.14
N SER A 238 -21.15 -16.98 -12.09
CA SER A 238 -21.40 -18.43 -11.96
C SER A 238 -20.12 -19.29 -12.05
N PHE A 239 -19.05 -18.77 -12.66
CA PHE A 239 -17.80 -19.50 -12.87
C PHE A 239 -16.59 -18.64 -12.52
N PHE A 240 -15.68 -19.20 -11.73
CA PHE A 240 -14.42 -18.53 -11.42
C PHE A 240 -13.48 -18.61 -12.63
N PRO A 241 -12.87 -17.49 -13.07
CA PRO A 241 -11.91 -17.53 -14.17
C PRO A 241 -10.66 -18.29 -13.74
N VAL A 242 -10.38 -19.42 -14.38
CA VAL A 242 -9.18 -20.23 -14.14
C VAL A 242 -8.11 -19.91 -15.19
N GLY A 243 -6.86 -19.74 -14.76
CA GLY A 243 -5.71 -19.54 -15.63
C GLY A 243 -4.41 -20.05 -14.99
N ASN A 244 -3.30 -19.96 -15.72
CA ASN A 244 -2.01 -20.51 -15.27
C ASN A 244 -1.57 -20.03 -13.88
N ASN A 245 -1.91 -18.78 -13.52
CA ASN A 245 -1.58 -18.16 -12.23
C ASN A 245 -2.81 -17.77 -11.39
N LEU A 246 -4.00 -18.27 -11.74
CA LEU A 246 -5.25 -17.93 -11.06
C LEU A 246 -6.10 -19.19 -10.93
N ARG A 247 -6.33 -19.66 -9.71
CA ARG A 247 -7.15 -20.82 -9.41
C ARG A 247 -8.12 -20.49 -8.30
N ARG A 248 -9.28 -21.15 -8.28
CA ARG A 248 -10.19 -21.00 -7.15
C ARG A 248 -9.46 -21.42 -5.87
N GLN A 249 -9.65 -20.67 -4.80
CA GLN A 249 -9.13 -21.07 -3.51
C GLN A 249 -9.93 -22.27 -3.01
N GLU A 250 -9.24 -23.35 -2.67
CA GLU A 250 -9.80 -24.53 -2.03
C GLU A 250 -9.52 -24.42 -0.52
N GLU A 251 -10.51 -24.72 0.32
CA GLU A 251 -10.23 -24.89 1.76
C GLU A 251 -9.38 -26.16 1.92
N GLY A 252 -8.26 -26.03 2.62
CA GLY A 252 -7.44 -27.16 3.06
C GLY A 252 -7.83 -27.63 4.44
#